data_AF-A0A3B6I5S6-F1
#
_entry.id   AF-A0A3B6I5S6-F1
#
_cell.length_a   1.000
_cell.length_b   1.000
_cell.length_c   1.000
_cell.angle_alpha   90.00
_cell.angle_beta   90.00
_cell.angle_gamma   90.00
#
_symmetry.space_group_name_H-M   'P 1'
#
loop_
_entity.id
_entity.type
_entity.pdbx_description
1 polymer ?
#
loop_
_entity_poly.entity_id
_entity_poly.type
_entity_poly.pdbx_seq_one_letter_code
_entity_poly.pdbx_strand_id
1 'polypeptide(L)'
;MLHNTKNSTSTTARRLRICELDYTATAGVLNFCDALMRDYEGDKRSEAEDNDGPLNFELPECVDEANEVWGYCGLALLHMPGAEALVKEGDDLQMLMDLSIALLSPYRLD
;
A
#
# COMPACT_ATOMS: atom_id res chain seq x y z
N MET A 1 -0.07 13.83 -40.07
CA MET A 1 -0.27 12.82 -39.01
C MET A 1 0.38 13.25 -37.68
N LEU A 2 0.10 14.46 -37.16
CA LEU A 2 0.82 15.02 -36.00
C LEU A 2 -0.06 15.27 -34.75
N HIS A 3 -1.36 14.97 -34.81
CA HIS A 3 -2.30 15.30 -33.73
C HIS A 3 -2.46 14.20 -32.67
N ASN A 4 -2.04 12.95 -32.94
CA ASN A 4 -2.24 11.83 -32.00
C ASN A 4 -1.09 11.64 -31.00
N THR A 5 0.12 12.10 -31.31
CA THR A 5 1.30 11.95 -30.43
C THR A 5 1.19 12.81 -29.17
N LYS A 6 0.71 14.05 -29.31
CA LYS A 6 0.62 15.00 -28.18
C LYS A 6 -0.38 14.56 -27.10
N ASN A 7 -1.48 13.92 -27.52
CA ASN A 7 -2.48 13.38 -26.59
C ASN A 7 -2.00 12.08 -25.92
N SER A 8 -1.35 11.18 -26.67
CA SER A 8 -0.83 9.92 -26.13
C SER A 8 0.28 10.11 -25.09
N THR A 9 1.22 11.04 -25.31
CA THR A 9 2.24 11.39 -24.33
C THR A 9 1.62 12.00 -23.06
N SER A 10 0.59 12.85 -23.21
CA SER A 10 -0.13 13.42 -22.07
C SER A 10 -0.88 12.37 -21.25
N THR A 11 -1.49 11.37 -21.90
CA THR A 11 -2.19 10.28 -21.21
C THR A 11 -1.21 9.35 -20.50
N THR A 12 -0.07 9.04 -21.13
CA THR A 12 0.98 8.20 -20.54
C THR A 12 1.58 8.88 -19.31
N ALA A 13 1.96 10.16 -19.43
CA ALA A 13 2.48 10.94 -18.30
C ALA A 13 1.49 11.02 -17.14
N ARG A 14 0.18 11.20 -17.43
CA ARG A 14 -0.86 11.20 -16.40
C ARG A 14 -0.97 9.86 -15.68
N ARG A 15 -0.98 8.74 -16.41
CA ARG A 15 -1.05 7.39 -15.84
C ARG A 15 0.18 7.07 -14.98
N LEU A 16 1.37 7.44 -15.44
CA LEU A 16 2.60 7.31 -14.64
C LEU A 16 2.56 8.17 -13.37
N ARG A 17 2.00 9.38 -13.46
CA ARG A 17 1.84 10.24 -12.29
C ARG A 17 0.87 9.69 -11.25
N ILE A 18 -0.19 9.00 -11.69
CA ILE A 18 -1.09 8.27 -10.78
C ILE A 18 -0.29 7.22 -10.01
N CYS A 19 0.46 6.39 -10.73
CA CYS A 19 1.31 5.39 -10.10
C CYS A 19 2.33 5.97 -9.12
N GLU A 20 3.00 7.07 -9.47
CA GLU A 20 3.94 7.73 -8.57
C GLU A 20 3.28 8.19 -7.27
N LEU A 21 2.06 8.72 -7.35
CA LEU A 21 1.28 9.14 -6.18
C LEU A 21 0.85 7.93 -5.34
N ASP A 22 0.34 6.87 -5.97
CA ASP A 22 -0.10 5.66 -5.29
C ASP A 22 1.08 4.99 -4.57
N TYR A 23 2.21 4.79 -5.26
CA TYR A 23 3.43 4.24 -4.64
C TYR A 23 3.92 5.08 -3.46
N THR A 24 3.90 6.41 -3.60
CA THR A 24 4.32 7.32 -2.51
C THR A 24 3.39 7.19 -1.31
N ALA A 25 2.08 7.11 -1.55
CA ALA A 25 1.09 6.95 -0.49
C ALA A 25 1.20 5.58 0.18
N THR A 26 1.29 4.48 -0.59
CA THR A 26 1.48 3.12 -0.05
C THR A 26 2.76 3.02 0.77
N ALA A 27 3.89 3.57 0.29
CA ALA A 27 5.13 3.59 1.06
C ALA A 27 5.00 4.42 2.35
N GLY A 28 4.25 5.53 2.31
CA GLY A 28 3.93 6.33 3.49
C GLY A 28 3.16 5.55 4.55
N VAL A 29 2.08 4.86 4.14
CA VAL A 29 1.28 4.04 5.06
C VAL A 29 2.09 2.86 5.59
N LEU A 30 2.88 2.17 4.75
CA LEU A 30 3.74 1.07 5.19
C LEU A 30 4.78 1.50 6.24
N ASN A 31 5.38 2.68 6.07
CA ASN A 31 6.28 3.24 7.09
C ASN A 31 5.56 3.54 8.40
N PHE A 32 4.31 4.02 8.32
CA PHE A 32 3.47 4.22 9.50
C PHE A 32 3.14 2.87 10.17
N CYS A 33 2.79 1.83 9.41
CA CYS A 33 2.55 0.49 9.96
C CYS A 33 3.80 -0.12 10.58
N ASP A 34 4.98 0.04 9.98
CA ASP A 34 6.25 -0.41 10.58
C ASP A 34 6.57 0.31 11.89
N ALA A 35 6.30 1.62 11.97
CA ALA A 35 6.41 2.35 13.23
C ALA A 35 5.41 1.82 14.29
N LEU A 36 4.14 1.64 13.89
CA LEU A 36 3.09 1.09 14.74
C LEU A 36 3.45 -0.30 15.30
N MET A 37 3.97 -1.19 14.43
CA MET A 37 4.41 -2.54 14.80
C MET A 37 5.64 -2.53 15.71
N ARG A 38 6.55 -1.55 15.58
CA ARG A 38 7.72 -1.43 16.47
C ARG A 38 7.36 -0.94 17.86
N ASP A 39 6.38 -0.04 17.93
CA ASP A 39 5.87 0.50 19.18
C ASP A 39 4.89 -0.47 19.86
N TYR A 40 4.48 -1.54 19.17
CA TYR A 40 3.63 -2.58 19.70
C TYR A 40 4.39 -3.49 20.70
N GLU A 41 4.06 -3.37 21.99
CA GLU A 41 4.71 -4.11 23.08
C GLU A 41 4.09 -5.49 23.38
N GLY A 42 3.12 -5.93 22.57
CA GLY A 42 2.36 -7.17 22.78
C GLY A 42 1.23 -7.03 23.82
N ASP A 43 0.53 -8.14 24.07
CA ASP A 43 -0.62 -8.24 25.00
C ASP A 43 -0.25 -8.08 26.50
N LYS A 44 0.88 -7.44 26.82
CA LYS A 44 1.34 -7.16 28.19
C LYS A 44 0.49 -6.11 28.92
N ARG A 45 -0.57 -5.60 28.30
CA ARG A 45 -1.31 -4.40 28.72
C ARG A 45 -2.71 -4.64 29.26
N SER A 46 -3.12 -5.89 29.45
CA SER A 46 -4.45 -6.21 29.97
C SER A 46 -4.77 -5.70 31.39
N GLU A 47 -3.84 -5.03 32.12
CA GLU A 47 -4.10 -4.60 33.51
C GLU A 47 -3.62 -3.19 33.93
N ALA A 48 -3.17 -2.30 33.02
CA ALA A 48 -2.78 -0.93 33.41
C ALA A 48 -3.57 0.14 32.64
N GLU A 49 -4.25 1.01 33.39
CA GLU A 49 -5.28 1.95 32.92
C GLU A 49 -4.78 3.16 32.10
N ASP A 50 -3.46 3.34 31.93
CA ASP A 50 -2.87 4.40 31.10
C ASP A 50 -1.91 3.76 30.08
N ASN A 51 -2.37 3.58 28.84
CA ASN A 51 -1.58 2.92 27.81
C ASN A 51 -1.81 3.58 26.43
N ASP A 52 -1.00 4.60 26.12
CA ASP A 52 -1.01 5.37 24.85
C ASP A 52 -0.47 4.61 23.62
N GLY A 53 -0.47 3.27 23.65
CA GLY A 53 0.15 2.44 22.60
C GLY A 53 -0.86 1.63 21.82
N PRO A 54 -0.49 1.14 20.63
CA PRO A 54 -1.44 0.66 19.65
C PRO A 54 -2.16 -0.62 20.07
N LEU A 55 -3.45 -0.69 19.73
CA LEU A 55 -4.32 -1.83 19.97
C LEU A 55 -4.01 -2.94 18.94
N ASN A 56 -4.20 -4.20 19.34
CA ASN A 56 -3.88 -5.36 18.49
C ASN A 56 -4.54 -5.29 17.10
N PHE A 57 -5.78 -4.78 17.01
CA PHE A 57 -6.53 -4.69 15.76
C PHE A 57 -6.08 -3.54 14.84
N GLU A 58 -5.37 -2.54 15.37
CA GLU A 58 -4.85 -1.41 14.57
C GLU A 58 -3.70 -1.85 13.66
N LEU A 59 -3.00 -2.94 14.02
CA LEU A 59 -1.94 -3.53 13.21
C LEU A 59 -2.46 -4.06 11.86
N PRO A 60 -3.43 -5.00 11.82
CA PRO A 60 -3.98 -5.48 10.55
C PRO A 60 -4.71 -4.37 9.77
N GLU A 61 -5.41 -3.45 10.45
CA GLU A 61 -6.12 -2.33 9.80
C GLU A 61 -5.14 -1.41 9.04
N CYS A 62 -3.98 -1.10 9.62
CA CYS A 62 -2.96 -0.30 8.95
C CYS A 62 -2.48 -0.92 7.63
N VAL A 63 -2.27 -2.24 7.61
CA VAL A 63 -1.84 -2.94 6.41
C VAL A 63 -2.97 -3.02 5.37
N ASP A 64 -4.22 -3.13 5.80
CA ASP A 64 -5.38 -3.09 4.91
C ASP A 64 -5.49 -1.72 4.21
N GLU A 65 -5.27 -0.61 4.91
CA GLU A 65 -5.25 0.73 4.31
C GLU A 65 -4.14 0.87 3.26
N ALA A 66 -2.93 0.39 3.55
CA ALA A 66 -1.82 0.41 2.59
C ALA A 66 -2.16 -0.38 1.30
N ASN A 67 -2.95 -1.45 1.44
CA ASN A 67 -3.34 -2.33 0.34
C ASN A 67 -4.39 -1.66 -0.55
N GLU A 68 -5.36 -0.95 0.04
CA GLU A 68 -6.39 -0.23 -0.70
C GLU A 68 -5.80 0.89 -1.57
N VAL A 69 -4.83 1.64 -1.04
CA VAL A 69 -4.20 2.78 -1.71
C VAL A 69 -3.50 2.40 -3.02
N TRP A 70 -2.94 1.19 -3.09
CA TRP A 70 -2.18 0.71 -4.25
C TRP A 70 -3.05 0.45 -5.50
N GLY A 71 -4.33 0.07 -5.33
CA GLY A 71 -5.15 -0.51 -6.40
C GLY A 71 -5.33 0.35 -7.67
N TYR A 72 -5.12 1.67 -7.59
CA TYR A 72 -5.30 2.59 -8.71
C TYR A 72 -4.15 2.53 -9.74
N CYS A 73 -2.92 2.24 -9.33
CA CYS A 73 -1.78 2.20 -10.24
C CYS A 73 -1.89 1.00 -11.19
N GLY A 74 -2.26 -0.17 -10.67
CA GLY A 74 -2.48 -1.36 -11.50
C GLY A 74 -3.47 -1.11 -12.64
N LEU A 75 -4.56 -0.39 -12.35
CA LEU A 75 -5.53 0.02 -13.37
C LEU A 75 -4.95 1.03 -14.37
N ALA A 76 -4.11 1.96 -13.93
CA ALA A 76 -3.50 2.98 -14.78
C ALA A 76 -2.47 2.37 -15.77
N LEU A 77 -1.75 1.33 -15.35
CA LEU A 77 -0.76 0.62 -16.17
C LEU A 77 -1.38 -0.40 -17.12
N LEU A 78 -2.65 -0.74 -16.93
CA LEU A 78 -3.33 -1.70 -17.79
C LEU A 78 -3.24 -1.28 -19.27
N HIS A 79 -2.68 -2.18 -20.07
CA HIS A 79 -2.43 -2.00 -21.51
C HIS A 79 -1.51 -0.83 -21.88
N MET A 80 -0.69 -0.31 -20.95
CA MET A 80 0.35 0.67 -21.27
C MET A 80 1.58 -0.05 -21.86
N PRO A 81 1.96 0.21 -23.12
CA PRO A 81 3.17 -0.37 -23.69
C PRO A 81 4.43 0.14 -22.97
N GLY A 82 5.37 -0.75 -22.65
CA GLY A 82 6.63 -0.36 -21.98
C GLY A 82 6.53 -0.22 -20.46
N ALA A 83 5.39 -0.57 -19.87
CA ALA A 83 5.16 -0.53 -18.41
C ALA A 83 5.40 -1.88 -17.72
N GLU A 84 5.90 -2.89 -18.42
CA GLU A 84 5.97 -4.28 -17.94
C GLU A 84 6.80 -4.40 -16.66
N ALA A 85 7.90 -3.67 -16.57
CA ALA A 85 8.71 -3.61 -15.35
C ALA A 85 7.92 -3.04 -14.17
N LEU A 86 7.16 -1.95 -14.39
CA LEU A 86 6.40 -1.29 -13.33
C LEU A 86 5.19 -2.11 -12.88
N VAL A 87 4.57 -2.88 -13.79
CA VAL A 87 3.55 -3.86 -13.44
C VAL A 87 4.14 -4.93 -12.53
N LYS A 88 5.30 -5.48 -12.88
CA LYS A 88 5.97 -6.49 -12.06
C LYS A 88 6.32 -5.97 -10.66
N GLU A 89 6.88 -4.76 -10.54
CA GLU A 89 7.15 -4.16 -9.23
C GLU A 89 5.86 -4.00 -8.40
N GLY A 90 4.74 -3.72 -9.07
CA GLY A 90 3.43 -3.65 -8.46
C GLY A 90 2.90 -4.99 -7.95
N ASP A 91 3.10 -6.05 -8.72
CA ASP A 91 2.76 -7.42 -8.31
C ASP A 91 3.61 -7.87 -7.12
N ASP A 92 4.90 -7.55 -7.13
CA ASP A 92 5.83 -7.86 -6.03
C ASP A 92 5.42 -7.09 -4.75
N LEU A 93 4.98 -5.83 -4.87
CA LEU A 93 4.44 -5.06 -3.76
C LEU A 93 3.13 -5.67 -3.23
N GLN A 94 2.21 -6.09 -4.10
CA GLN A 94 0.97 -6.77 -3.70
C GLN A 94 1.28 -8.06 -2.92
N MET A 95 2.26 -8.84 -3.34
CA MET A 95 2.68 -10.05 -2.64
C MET A 95 3.19 -9.75 -1.22
N LEU A 96 3.90 -8.62 -1.03
CA LEU A 96 4.33 -8.17 0.30
C LEU A 96 3.14 -7.73 1.17
N MET A 97 2.14 -7.08 0.58
CA MET A 97 0.90 -6.73 1.28
C MET A 97 0.16 -7.98 1.75
N ASP A 98 -0.04 -8.95 0.86
CA ASP A 98 -0.72 -10.21 1.16
C ASP A 98 0.00 -10.99 2.27
N LEU A 99 1.33 -11.02 2.24
CA LEU A 99 2.15 -11.61 3.29
C LEU A 99 1.94 -10.90 4.63
N SER A 100 1.92 -9.56 4.62
CA SER A 100 1.75 -8.75 5.84
C SER A 100 0.36 -8.96 6.45
N ILE A 101 -0.68 -9.02 5.62
CA ILE A 101 -2.05 -9.37 6.04
C ILE A 101 -2.08 -10.77 6.67
N ALA A 102 -1.46 -11.76 6.03
CA ALA A 102 -1.43 -13.12 6.55
C ALA A 102 -0.70 -13.22 7.90
N LEU A 103 0.41 -12.49 8.06
CA LEU A 103 1.16 -12.44 9.32
C LEU A 103 0.35 -11.78 10.46
N LEU A 104 -0.48 -10.80 10.13
CA LEU A 104 -1.29 -10.06 11.10
C LEU A 104 -2.69 -10.65 11.31
N SER A 105 -3.08 -11.67 10.54
CA SER A 105 -4.36 -12.36 10.68
C SER A 105 -4.70 -12.80 12.10
N PRO A 106 -3.77 -13.26 12.95
CA PRO A 106 -4.07 -13.63 14.34
C PRO A 106 -4.50 -12.46 15.25
N TYR A 107 -4.27 -11.22 14.83
CA TYR A 107 -4.63 -10.01 15.60
C TYR A 107 -5.95 -9.37 15.14
N ARG A 108 -6.61 -9.95 14.13
CA ARG A 108 -7.93 -9.48 13.68
C ARG A 108 -8.99 -9.85 14.71
N LEU A 109 -9.92 -8.92 14.93
CA LEU A 109 -11.14 -9.21 15.68
C LEU A 109 -12.07 -10.03 14.77
N ASP A 110 -12.60 -11.14 15.31
CA ASP A 110 -13.64 -11.95 14.66
C ASP A 110 -14.94 -11.16 14.44
#